data_AF-A0AAW2YD67-F1
#
_entry.id   AF-A0AAW2YD67-F1
#
_cell.length_a   1.000
_cell.length_b   1.000
_cell.length_c   1.000
_cell.angle_alpha   90.00
_cell.angle_beta   90.00
_cell.angle_gamma   90.00
#
_symmetry.space_group_name_H-M   'P 1'
#
loop_
_entity.id
_entity.type
_entity.pdbx_description
1 polymer ?
#
loop_
_entity_poly.entity_id
_entity_poly.type
_entity_poly.pdbx_seq_one_letter_code
_entity_poly.pdbx_strand_id
1 'polypeptide(L)'
;MTTVAMSADTAFRHLKAAASISTTAQVGAFPSNLSLPSNCAARKAVSITCSSTTLQTPSAATAASSSSDRVFNFAAGPATLPENVLLKAQAELYNWNGCGMSVMEMSHRGKEFLSIIQKAESDLRTLLNVPSNYSVLFLQGGATTQFAAVPLNLCNPDDVVDYVVTGSWGDKAFKEAAKYCKPKTIWSGKSEKYTKIPTFDALEQTPGAKYLHICANETIHGVEFKDYPKPAGETTLLVADMSSNFCSKPVDVTKFGVIYAGAQKKVVHLGLP
;
A
#
# COMPACT_ATOMS: atom_id res chain seq x y z
N MET A 1 5.64 -8.01 -23.71
CA MET A 1 6.04 -6.92 -22.79
C MET A 1 5.11 -7.02 -21.60
N THR A 2 5.65 -7.36 -20.44
CA THR A 2 4.88 -7.83 -19.28
C THR A 2 5.03 -6.80 -18.16
N THR A 3 3.93 -6.32 -17.58
CA THR A 3 3.93 -5.05 -16.82
C THR A 3 3.32 -5.23 -15.43
N VAL A 4 4.05 -4.79 -14.40
CA VAL A 4 3.50 -4.52 -13.07
C VAL A 4 3.27 -3.02 -12.95
N ALA A 5 2.02 -2.58 -12.95
CA ALA A 5 1.65 -1.17 -12.88
C ALA A 5 1.07 -0.82 -11.50
N MET A 6 1.79 0.00 -10.74
CA MET A 6 1.28 0.58 -9.51
C MET A 6 0.75 1.97 -9.82
N SER A 7 -0.51 2.23 -9.46
CA SER A 7 -1.12 3.53 -9.74
C SER A 7 -1.54 4.27 -8.48
N ALA A 8 -1.06 5.49 -8.29
CA ALA A 8 -1.48 6.38 -7.22
C ALA A 8 -2.75 7.15 -7.59
N ASP A 9 -3.64 7.31 -6.61
CA ASP A 9 -4.89 8.08 -6.75
C ASP A 9 -4.68 9.46 -6.09
N THR A 10 -4.91 10.56 -6.82
CA THR A 10 -4.73 11.92 -6.29
C THR A 10 -6.03 12.39 -5.65
N ALA A 11 -6.14 12.26 -4.33
CA ALA A 11 -7.25 12.81 -3.56
C ALA A 11 -6.84 14.10 -2.82
N PHE A 12 -6.93 15.26 -3.48
CA PHE A 12 -7.04 16.55 -2.80
C PHE A 12 -8.03 17.45 -3.55
N ARG A 13 -9.29 17.42 -3.11
CA ARG A 13 -10.24 18.50 -3.35
C ARG A 13 -10.86 18.83 -1.99
N HIS A 14 -10.76 20.11 -1.63
CA HIS A 14 -11.35 20.80 -0.47
C HIS A 14 -10.44 20.95 0.75
N LEU A 15 -9.53 21.93 0.69
CA LEU A 15 -9.23 22.79 1.83
C LEU A 15 -9.67 24.21 1.49
N LYS A 16 -10.82 24.63 2.04
CA LYS A 16 -11.21 26.04 2.10
C LYS A 16 -10.34 26.71 3.16
N ALA A 17 -9.71 27.81 2.77
CA ALA A 17 -8.99 28.71 3.64
C ALA A 17 -9.89 29.26 4.76
N ALA A 18 -9.37 29.26 5.98
CA ALA A 18 -9.85 30.13 7.05
C ALA A 18 -8.63 30.63 7.83
N ALA A 19 -8.08 31.76 7.37
CA ALA A 19 -7.18 32.58 8.17
C ALA A 19 -8.05 33.54 8.99
N SER A 20 -7.90 33.50 10.31
CA SER A 20 -8.42 34.50 11.24
C SER A 20 -7.29 34.87 12.18
N ILE A 21 -6.81 36.11 12.03
CA ILE A 21 -5.82 36.74 12.87
C ILE A 21 -6.56 37.28 14.11
N SER A 22 -6.05 36.98 15.30
CA SER A 22 -6.36 37.77 16.50
C SER A 22 -5.09 38.03 17.29
N THR A 23 -4.73 39.30 17.35
CA THR A 23 -3.63 39.88 18.10
C THR A 23 -4.09 40.13 19.53
N THR A 24 -3.32 39.73 20.55
CA THR A 24 -3.21 40.47 21.82
C THR A 24 -1.88 40.13 22.49
N ALA A 25 -1.07 41.16 22.72
CA ALA A 25 0.19 41.13 23.45
C ALA A 25 -0.05 41.02 24.96
N GLN A 26 0.93 40.50 25.71
CA GLN A 26 1.29 41.00 27.05
C GLN A 26 2.77 40.71 27.35
N VAL A 27 3.41 41.71 27.96
CA VAL A 27 4.82 41.84 28.33
C VAL A 27 4.94 41.57 29.83
N GLY A 28 6.02 40.92 30.27
CA GLY A 28 6.40 40.87 31.69
C GLY A 28 7.76 40.22 31.90
N ALA A 29 8.72 40.99 32.44
CA ALA A 29 10.12 40.63 32.65
C ALA A 29 10.39 39.98 34.03
N PHE A 30 11.55 39.28 34.09
CA PHE A 30 12.40 38.73 35.18
C PHE A 30 12.44 39.50 36.54
N PRO A 31 13.05 39.02 37.68
CA PRO A 31 14.19 38.07 37.80
C PRO A 31 14.27 37.08 39.01
N SER A 32 15.24 36.14 38.88
CA SER A 32 16.26 35.60 39.82
C SER A 32 16.04 35.40 41.34
N ASN A 33 16.44 34.22 41.86
CA ASN A 33 17.49 33.98 42.89
C ASN A 33 17.44 32.50 43.37
N LEU A 34 18.46 31.64 43.22
CA LEU A 34 19.79 31.49 43.86
C LEU A 34 19.82 30.83 45.26
N SER A 35 20.56 29.70 45.31
CA SER A 35 21.45 29.16 46.37
C SER A 35 20.94 28.21 47.49
N LEU A 36 21.58 27.04 47.50
CA LEU A 36 21.92 26.12 48.62
C LEU A 36 23.01 26.74 49.53
N PRO A 37 23.22 26.33 50.81
CA PRO A 37 24.17 25.23 51.07
C PRO A 37 24.04 24.38 52.38
N SER A 38 24.71 23.21 52.29
CA SER A 38 25.60 22.51 53.26
C SER A 38 25.12 21.80 54.54
N ASN A 39 25.40 20.47 54.55
CA ASN A 39 26.10 19.63 55.55
C ASN A 39 25.85 19.79 57.06
N CYS A 40 25.54 18.67 57.73
CA CYS A 40 26.49 18.02 58.67
C CYS A 40 26.07 16.57 59.00
N ALA A 41 27.07 15.72 59.24
CA ALA A 41 26.96 14.28 59.46
C ALA A 41 26.74 13.89 60.93
N ALA A 42 26.10 12.73 61.17
CA ALA A 42 26.62 11.61 61.98
C ALA A 42 25.49 10.72 62.58
N ARG A 43 25.50 9.43 62.25
CA ARG A 43 25.66 8.28 63.18
C ARG A 43 25.41 6.95 62.45
N LYS A 44 26.35 6.01 62.62
CA LYS A 44 26.27 4.63 62.13
C LYS A 44 25.27 3.84 62.98
N ALA A 45 24.34 3.13 62.33
CA ALA A 45 23.67 1.97 62.88
C ALA A 45 24.08 0.76 62.04
N VAL A 46 24.77 -0.20 62.66
CA VAL A 46 25.05 -1.52 62.07
C VAL A 46 23.84 -2.40 62.36
N SER A 47 23.19 -2.88 61.30
CA SER A 47 22.19 -3.94 61.37
C SER A 47 22.57 -5.00 60.34
N ILE A 48 22.79 -6.22 60.84
CA ILE A 48 23.01 -7.42 60.03
C ILE A 48 21.67 -8.14 59.99
N THR A 49 21.07 -8.29 58.81
CA THR A 49 19.92 -9.20 58.64
C THR A 49 19.99 -9.96 57.31
N CYS A 50 19.88 -11.28 57.47
CA CYS A 50 19.75 -12.39 56.52
C CYS A 50 19.26 -12.09 55.09
N SER A 51 20.00 -12.64 54.13
CA SER A 51 19.63 -12.72 52.71
C SER A 51 18.60 -13.83 52.47
N SER A 52 17.43 -13.49 51.94
CA SER A 52 16.57 -14.44 51.23
C SER A 52 16.72 -14.23 49.73
N THR A 53 17.22 -15.25 49.05
CA THR A 53 17.33 -15.28 47.59
C THR A 53 15.94 -15.43 46.99
N THR A 54 15.30 -14.33 46.61
CA THR A 54 14.15 -14.36 45.72
C THR A 54 14.66 -14.57 44.30
N LEU A 55 14.30 -15.69 43.66
CA LEU A 55 14.50 -15.89 42.24
C LEU A 55 13.81 -14.74 41.48
N GLN A 56 14.61 -13.84 40.91
CA GLN A 56 14.13 -12.87 39.93
C GLN A 56 13.79 -13.65 38.66
N THR A 57 12.49 -13.83 38.43
CA THR A 57 11.97 -14.05 37.08
C THR A 57 12.49 -12.90 36.20
N PRO A 58 13.06 -13.13 35.01
CA PRO A 58 13.50 -12.05 34.15
C PRO A 58 12.32 -11.09 33.94
N SER A 59 12.53 -9.84 34.33
CA SER A 59 11.62 -8.74 34.01
C SER A 59 11.41 -8.79 32.50
N ALA A 60 10.18 -9.08 32.08
CA ALA A 60 9.78 -9.04 30.69
C ALA A 60 10.29 -7.71 30.13
N ALA A 61 11.11 -7.80 29.07
CA ALA A 61 11.60 -6.67 28.32
C ALA A 61 10.46 -5.66 28.20
N THR A 62 10.71 -4.43 28.65
CA THR A 62 9.76 -3.32 28.62
C THR A 62 9.20 -3.25 27.20
N ALA A 63 7.99 -3.77 27.02
CA ALA A 63 7.26 -3.64 25.78
C ALA A 63 7.17 -2.13 25.55
N ALA A 64 7.73 -1.68 24.43
CA ALA A 64 7.70 -0.29 24.03
C ALA A 64 6.29 0.24 24.24
N SER A 65 6.17 1.30 25.04
CA SER A 65 4.93 2.03 25.25
C SER A 65 4.34 2.36 23.88
N SER A 66 3.28 1.64 23.50
CA SER A 66 2.46 2.00 22.35
C SER A 66 1.84 3.35 22.68
N SER A 67 2.08 4.35 21.82
CA SER A 67 1.48 5.68 21.96
C SER A 67 -0.05 5.53 22.05
N SER A 68 -0.62 5.87 23.21
CA SER A 68 -2.01 5.54 23.59
C SER A 68 -3.09 6.32 22.83
N ASP A 69 -2.70 7.19 21.90
CA ASP A 69 -3.61 8.11 21.21
C ASP A 69 -4.01 7.62 19.81
N ARG A 70 -3.39 6.55 19.29
CA ARG A 70 -3.74 6.00 17.97
C ARG A 70 -5.00 5.14 18.02
N VAL A 71 -5.98 5.52 17.21
CA VAL A 71 -7.22 4.76 17.01
C VAL A 71 -7.02 3.66 15.96
N PHE A 72 -7.69 2.51 16.16
CA PHE A 72 -7.77 1.47 15.14
C PHE A 72 -8.62 1.95 13.95
N ASN A 73 -7.99 2.11 12.79
CA ASN A 73 -8.67 2.46 11.55
C ASN A 73 -8.86 1.20 10.68
N PHE A 74 -10.13 0.83 10.45
CA PHE A 74 -10.55 -0.31 9.62
C PHE A 74 -11.07 0.11 8.24
N ALA A 75 -10.75 1.32 7.77
CA ALA A 75 -11.15 1.78 6.45
C ALA A 75 -10.61 0.86 5.34
N ALA A 76 -11.47 0.56 4.36
CA ALA A 76 -11.12 -0.29 3.21
C ALA A 76 -10.17 0.41 2.19
N GLY A 77 -9.94 1.71 2.36
CA GLY A 77 -9.16 2.56 1.47
C GLY A 77 -9.58 4.04 1.62
N PRO A 78 -8.66 4.99 1.89
CA PRO A 78 -7.24 4.78 2.21
C PRO A 78 -7.05 3.93 3.46
N ALA A 79 -6.11 2.98 3.43
CA ALA A 79 -5.85 2.13 4.59
C ALA A 79 -4.83 2.72 5.58
N THR A 80 -4.72 2.08 6.75
CA THR A 80 -3.97 2.54 7.92
C THR A 80 -2.46 2.38 7.80
N LEU A 81 -1.74 3.48 7.60
CA LEU A 81 -0.28 3.49 7.45
C LEU A 81 0.50 3.03 8.70
N PRO A 82 1.63 2.33 8.52
CA PRO A 82 2.56 2.02 9.60
C PRO A 82 3.08 3.30 10.26
N GLU A 83 3.20 3.29 11.60
CA GLU A 83 3.63 4.47 12.37
C GLU A 83 5.00 4.99 11.96
N ASN A 84 5.95 4.07 11.81
CA ASN A 84 7.32 4.38 11.44
C ASN A 84 7.40 5.10 10.08
N VAL A 85 6.52 4.75 9.13
CA VAL A 85 6.45 5.41 7.82
C VAL A 85 5.95 6.85 7.96
N LEU A 86 4.89 7.06 8.75
CA LEU A 86 4.34 8.41 9.01
C LEU A 86 5.37 9.30 9.72
N LEU A 87 6.02 8.78 10.75
CA LEU A 87 7.02 9.52 11.52
C LEU A 87 8.26 9.85 10.67
N LYS A 88 8.72 8.93 9.82
CA LYS A 88 9.82 9.19 8.88
C LYS A 88 9.45 10.28 7.87
N ALA A 89 8.26 10.15 7.25
CA ALA A 89 7.78 11.16 6.31
C ALA A 89 7.64 12.54 6.98
N GLN A 90 7.14 12.61 8.22
CA GLN A 90 7.04 13.85 8.99
C GLN A 90 8.42 14.47 9.23
N ALA A 91 9.40 13.67 9.68
CA ALA A 91 10.75 14.14 9.99
C ALA A 91 11.50 14.65 8.76
N GLU A 92 11.29 14.02 7.60
CA GLU A 92 11.99 14.33 6.34
C GLU A 92 11.21 15.29 5.43
N LEU A 93 9.99 15.70 5.79
CA LEU A 93 9.11 16.46 4.90
C LEU A 93 9.72 17.80 4.46
N TYR A 94 10.33 18.53 5.40
CA TYR A 94 10.90 19.85 5.15
C TYR A 94 12.27 19.79 4.48
N ASN A 95 13.10 18.83 4.91
CA ASN A 95 14.45 18.65 4.41
C ASN A 95 14.71 17.16 4.24
N TRP A 96 14.45 16.66 3.03
CA TRP A 96 14.59 15.24 2.74
C TRP A 96 16.08 14.86 2.73
N ASN A 97 16.46 13.92 3.60
CA ASN A 97 17.82 13.40 3.69
C ASN A 97 18.93 14.48 3.73
N GLY A 98 18.65 15.63 4.35
CA GLY A 98 19.62 16.73 4.47
C GLY A 98 19.95 17.49 3.19
N CYS A 99 19.24 17.25 2.07
CA CYS A 99 19.51 17.91 0.79
C CYS A 99 19.11 19.40 0.72
N GLY A 100 18.45 19.91 1.75
CA GLY A 100 18.02 21.31 1.87
C GLY A 100 16.67 21.62 1.21
N MET A 101 15.92 20.61 0.77
CA MET A 101 14.62 20.80 0.12
C MET A 101 13.61 19.68 0.46
N SER A 102 12.32 20.00 0.34
CA SER A 102 11.25 19.01 0.48
C SER A 102 11.21 18.07 -0.73
N VAL A 103 10.81 16.81 -0.51
CA VAL A 103 10.48 15.88 -1.61
C VAL A 103 9.42 16.44 -2.57
N MET A 104 8.52 17.29 -2.07
CA MET A 104 7.47 17.91 -2.87
C MET A 104 7.98 18.99 -3.83
N GLU A 105 9.19 19.51 -3.59
CA GLU A 105 9.82 20.57 -4.38
C GLU A 105 10.87 20.02 -5.35
N MET A 106 11.18 18.73 -5.27
CA MET A 106 12.18 18.08 -6.10
C MET A 106 11.76 18.03 -7.57
N SER A 107 12.70 18.37 -8.44
CA SER A 107 12.55 18.06 -9.86
C SER A 107 12.53 16.54 -10.05
N HIS A 108 11.54 16.02 -10.79
CA HIS A 108 11.46 14.60 -11.14
C HIS A 108 12.64 14.08 -11.97
N ARG A 109 13.46 14.99 -12.53
CA ARG A 109 14.70 14.68 -13.26
C ARG A 109 15.96 14.91 -12.41
N GLY A 110 15.81 15.45 -11.21
CA GLY A 110 16.91 15.68 -10.26
C GLY A 110 17.45 14.37 -9.71
N LYS A 111 18.72 14.35 -9.30
CA LYS A 111 19.39 13.13 -8.81
C LYS A 111 18.70 12.57 -7.57
N GLU A 112 18.21 13.47 -6.71
CA GLU A 112 17.52 13.18 -5.47
C GLU A 112 16.23 12.41 -5.75
N PHE A 113 15.34 12.94 -6.60
CA PHE A 113 14.09 12.25 -6.96
C PHE A 113 14.35 10.95 -7.74
N LEU A 114 15.33 10.94 -8.65
CA LEU A 114 15.71 9.72 -9.38
C LEU A 114 16.14 8.61 -8.41
N SER A 115 16.86 8.95 -7.34
CA SER A 115 17.23 7.96 -6.32
C SER A 115 16.00 7.39 -5.59
N ILE A 116 14.97 8.20 -5.33
CA ILE A 116 13.72 7.76 -4.69
C ILE A 116 12.98 6.76 -5.58
N ILE A 117 12.76 7.10 -6.86
CA ILE A 117 11.97 6.23 -7.75
C ILE A 117 12.73 4.94 -8.09
N GLN A 118 14.05 5.00 -8.24
CA GLN A 118 14.90 3.83 -8.48
C GLN A 118 14.93 2.90 -7.25
N LYS A 119 15.04 3.47 -6.04
CA LYS A 119 14.94 2.67 -4.82
C LYS A 119 13.57 2.02 -4.74
N ALA A 120 12.48 2.76 -4.94
CA ALA A 120 11.12 2.23 -4.91
C ALA A 120 10.89 1.09 -5.92
N GLU A 121 11.43 1.20 -7.14
CA GLU A 121 11.39 0.12 -8.13
C GLU A 121 12.20 -1.10 -7.65
N SER A 122 13.45 -0.91 -7.24
CA SER A 122 14.34 -1.98 -6.78
C SER A 122 13.77 -2.74 -5.59
N ASP A 123 13.25 -1.99 -4.64
CA ASP A 123 12.58 -2.47 -3.45
C ASP A 123 11.36 -3.33 -3.79
N LEU A 124 10.50 -2.86 -4.72
CA LEU A 124 9.35 -3.62 -5.19
C LEU A 124 9.78 -4.91 -5.92
N ARG A 125 10.78 -4.80 -6.80
CA ARG A 125 11.33 -5.95 -7.53
C ARG A 125 11.84 -7.01 -6.57
N THR A 126 12.54 -6.59 -5.52
CA THR A 126 13.05 -7.49 -4.48
C THR A 126 11.90 -8.11 -3.70
N LEU A 127 10.93 -7.31 -3.25
CA LEU A 127 9.81 -7.76 -2.42
C LEU A 127 8.93 -8.80 -3.12
N LEU A 128 8.64 -8.59 -4.40
CA LEU A 128 7.76 -9.47 -5.19
C LEU A 128 8.53 -10.44 -6.08
N ASN A 129 9.85 -10.48 -5.97
CA ASN A 129 10.73 -11.27 -6.83
C ASN A 129 10.42 -11.06 -8.33
N VAL A 130 10.27 -9.79 -8.75
CA VAL A 130 9.88 -9.42 -10.11
C VAL A 130 11.06 -9.70 -11.06
N PRO A 131 10.89 -10.56 -12.07
CA PRO A 131 11.95 -10.87 -13.01
C PRO A 131 12.40 -9.67 -13.87
N SER A 132 13.62 -9.73 -14.41
CA SER A 132 14.18 -8.65 -15.24
C SER A 132 13.43 -8.42 -16.56
N ASN A 133 12.70 -9.42 -17.07
CA ASN A 133 11.88 -9.30 -18.28
C ASN A 133 10.51 -8.64 -18.04
N TYR A 134 10.24 -8.13 -16.84
CA TYR A 134 9.06 -7.35 -16.50
C TYR A 134 9.41 -5.87 -16.32
N SER A 135 8.49 -5.00 -16.75
CA SER A 135 8.55 -3.57 -16.48
C SER A 135 7.73 -3.23 -15.23
N VAL A 136 8.27 -2.36 -14.37
CA VAL A 136 7.55 -1.78 -13.23
C VAL A 136 7.19 -0.33 -13.59
N LEU A 137 5.92 0.03 -13.48
CA LEU A 137 5.43 1.37 -13.80
C LEU A 137 4.75 2.01 -12.59
N PHE A 138 5.04 3.29 -12.36
CA PHE A 138 4.36 4.14 -11.39
C PHE A 138 3.48 5.15 -12.14
N LEU A 139 2.16 4.95 -12.12
CA LEU A 139 1.20 5.67 -12.96
C LEU A 139 0.20 6.48 -12.13
N GLN A 140 -0.38 7.53 -12.72
CA GLN A 140 -1.51 8.24 -12.12
C GLN A 140 -2.85 7.65 -12.60
N GLY A 141 -3.95 8.04 -11.95
CA GLY A 141 -5.33 7.70 -12.36
C GLY A 141 -5.96 6.49 -11.64
N GLY A 142 -5.20 5.85 -10.76
CA GLY A 142 -5.65 4.69 -10.00
C GLY A 142 -5.96 3.46 -10.86
N ALA A 143 -6.51 2.42 -10.22
CA ALA A 143 -6.87 1.18 -10.88
C ALA A 143 -7.96 1.36 -11.95
N THR A 144 -8.87 2.32 -11.77
CA THR A 144 -9.95 2.60 -12.74
C THR A 144 -9.39 3.02 -14.10
N THR A 145 -8.32 3.83 -14.16
CA THR A 145 -7.67 4.14 -15.43
C THR A 145 -7.07 2.90 -16.09
N GLN A 146 -6.59 1.93 -15.30
CA GLN A 146 -6.04 0.69 -15.84
C GLN A 146 -7.13 -0.21 -16.47
N PHE A 147 -8.39 -0.09 -16.06
CA PHE A 147 -9.50 -0.80 -16.71
C PHE A 147 -9.63 -0.45 -18.20
N ALA A 148 -9.28 0.79 -18.57
CA ALA A 148 -9.23 1.24 -19.96
C ALA A 148 -7.84 1.04 -20.58
N ALA A 149 -6.76 1.29 -19.84
CA ALA A 149 -5.39 1.22 -20.36
C ALA A 149 -5.01 -0.20 -20.79
N VAL A 150 -5.42 -1.23 -20.06
CA VAL A 150 -5.14 -2.63 -20.40
C VAL A 150 -5.66 -2.99 -21.80
N PRO A 151 -6.98 -2.89 -22.10
CA PRO A 151 -7.48 -3.24 -23.43
C PRO A 151 -6.93 -2.32 -24.53
N LEU A 152 -6.73 -1.01 -24.25
CA LEU A 152 -6.14 -0.08 -25.23
C LEU A 152 -4.71 -0.44 -25.66
N ASN A 153 -3.94 -1.13 -24.82
CA ASN A 153 -2.56 -1.50 -25.12
C ASN A 153 -2.41 -2.95 -25.58
N LEU A 154 -3.34 -3.83 -25.20
CA LEU A 154 -3.23 -5.27 -25.46
C LEU A 154 -4.16 -5.78 -26.56
N CYS A 155 -5.12 -4.96 -27.01
CA CYS A 155 -6.18 -5.40 -27.90
C CYS A 155 -6.45 -4.42 -29.04
N ASN A 156 -6.94 -4.96 -30.14
CA ASN A 156 -7.67 -4.23 -31.17
C ASN A 156 -9.18 -4.27 -30.87
N PRO A 157 -9.99 -3.39 -31.49
CA PRO A 157 -11.45 -3.36 -31.28
C PRO A 157 -12.18 -4.69 -31.49
N ASP A 158 -11.68 -5.53 -32.41
CA ASP A 158 -12.29 -6.83 -32.71
C ASP A 158 -11.75 -8.01 -31.88
N ASP A 159 -10.71 -7.79 -31.09
CA ASP A 159 -10.11 -8.84 -30.27
C ASP A 159 -11.06 -9.26 -29.14
N VAL A 160 -11.10 -10.57 -28.88
CA VAL A 160 -11.88 -11.16 -27.79
C VAL A 160 -11.00 -11.29 -26.55
N VAL A 161 -11.58 -11.00 -25.39
CA VAL A 161 -10.93 -11.12 -24.07
C VAL A 161 -11.89 -11.74 -23.08
N ASP A 162 -11.38 -12.51 -22.13
CA ASP A 162 -12.19 -13.20 -21.13
C ASP A 162 -12.13 -12.50 -19.77
N TYR A 163 -13.25 -12.50 -19.06
CA TYR A 163 -13.39 -11.94 -17.72
C TYR A 163 -14.02 -12.96 -16.76
N VAL A 164 -13.42 -13.11 -15.58
CA VAL A 164 -14.03 -13.80 -14.44
C VAL A 164 -14.51 -12.75 -13.45
N VAL A 165 -15.83 -12.58 -13.37
CA VAL A 165 -16.46 -11.52 -12.58
C VAL A 165 -16.88 -12.05 -11.21
N THR A 166 -16.01 -11.92 -10.23
CA THR A 166 -16.25 -12.31 -8.82
C THR A 166 -16.83 -11.19 -7.97
N GLY A 167 -17.02 -9.99 -8.49
CA GLY A 167 -17.59 -8.88 -7.74
C GLY A 167 -17.72 -7.58 -8.52
N SER A 168 -17.83 -6.47 -7.78
CA SER A 168 -18.12 -5.15 -8.32
C SER A 168 -16.95 -4.53 -9.07
N TRP A 169 -15.70 -4.81 -8.69
CA TRP A 169 -14.54 -4.27 -9.39
C TRP A 169 -14.32 -4.99 -10.72
N GLY A 170 -14.49 -6.32 -10.75
CA GLY A 170 -14.51 -7.10 -11.99
C GLY A 170 -15.62 -6.67 -12.94
N ASP A 171 -16.85 -6.43 -12.44
CA ASP A 171 -17.97 -5.95 -13.27
C ASP A 171 -17.68 -4.55 -13.88
N LYS A 172 -17.02 -3.66 -13.13
CA LYS A 172 -16.57 -2.36 -13.64
C LYS A 172 -15.47 -2.50 -14.71
N ALA A 173 -14.47 -3.35 -14.47
CA ALA A 173 -13.40 -3.59 -15.43
C ALA A 173 -13.93 -4.18 -16.75
N PHE A 174 -14.86 -5.14 -16.67
CA PHE A 174 -15.55 -5.72 -17.82
C PHE A 174 -16.31 -4.65 -18.64
N LYS A 175 -17.11 -3.81 -17.95
CA LYS A 175 -17.86 -2.73 -18.59
C LYS A 175 -16.97 -1.71 -19.28
N GLU A 176 -15.82 -1.39 -18.70
CA GLU A 176 -14.87 -0.47 -19.31
C GLU A 176 -14.23 -1.07 -20.57
N ALA A 177 -13.84 -2.34 -20.53
CA ALA A 177 -13.21 -3.02 -21.66
C ALA A 177 -14.12 -3.11 -22.89
N ALA A 178 -15.44 -3.16 -22.70
CA ALA A 178 -16.43 -3.19 -23.79
C ALA A 178 -16.39 -1.94 -24.70
N LYS A 179 -15.71 -0.87 -24.29
CA LYS A 179 -15.49 0.32 -25.12
C LYS A 179 -14.35 0.16 -26.12
N TYR A 180 -13.48 -0.83 -25.93
CA TYR A 180 -12.19 -0.92 -26.61
C TYR A 180 -11.91 -2.29 -27.26
N CYS A 181 -12.67 -3.32 -26.90
CA CYS A 181 -12.53 -4.69 -27.42
C CYS A 181 -13.87 -5.46 -27.25
N LYS A 182 -13.87 -6.77 -27.50
CA LYS A 182 -15.04 -7.66 -27.34
C LYS A 182 -14.90 -8.54 -26.09
N PRO A 183 -15.16 -8.02 -24.88
CA PRO A 183 -15.04 -8.82 -23.67
C PRO A 183 -16.17 -9.84 -23.55
N LYS A 184 -15.83 -11.02 -23.05
CA LYS A 184 -16.75 -12.09 -22.68
C LYS A 184 -16.64 -12.40 -21.20
N THR A 185 -17.78 -12.50 -20.54
CA THR A 185 -17.85 -12.98 -19.17
C THR A 185 -17.92 -14.50 -19.20
N ILE A 186 -16.77 -15.17 -19.05
CA ILE A 186 -16.72 -16.65 -19.03
C ILE A 186 -17.24 -17.23 -17.71
N TRP A 187 -17.25 -16.41 -16.65
CA TRP A 187 -17.93 -16.75 -15.40
C TRP A 187 -18.32 -15.48 -14.64
N SER A 188 -19.48 -15.51 -13.97
CA SER A 188 -19.92 -14.42 -13.08
C SER A 188 -20.60 -14.95 -11.83
N GLY A 189 -20.18 -14.48 -10.67
CA GLY A 189 -20.81 -14.77 -9.39
C GLY A 189 -22.06 -13.92 -9.11
N LYS A 190 -22.49 -13.08 -10.07
CA LYS A 190 -23.53 -12.06 -9.86
C LYS A 190 -24.89 -12.66 -9.47
N SER A 191 -25.29 -13.77 -10.08
CA SER A 191 -26.52 -14.50 -9.74
C SER A 191 -26.50 -15.03 -8.31
N GLU A 192 -25.31 -15.35 -7.78
CA GLU A 192 -25.07 -15.87 -6.44
C GLU A 192 -24.63 -14.78 -5.45
N LYS A 193 -24.87 -13.50 -5.78
CA LYS A 193 -24.49 -12.33 -4.96
C LYS A 193 -22.99 -12.29 -4.61
N TYR A 194 -22.14 -12.79 -5.51
CA TYR A 194 -20.68 -12.76 -5.38
C TYR A 194 -20.17 -13.44 -4.09
N THR A 195 -20.67 -14.63 -3.80
CA THR A 195 -20.31 -15.38 -2.58
C THR A 195 -19.27 -16.48 -2.82
N LYS A 196 -18.83 -16.69 -4.06
CA LYS A 196 -17.97 -17.80 -4.47
C LYS A 196 -16.97 -17.39 -5.55
N ILE A 197 -15.97 -18.26 -5.74
CA ILE A 197 -15.02 -18.24 -6.86
C ILE A 197 -15.22 -19.55 -7.64
N PRO A 198 -15.15 -19.52 -8.98
CA PRO A 198 -15.27 -20.74 -9.79
C PRO A 198 -14.09 -21.67 -9.54
N THR A 199 -14.32 -22.97 -9.72
CA THR A 199 -13.22 -23.92 -9.95
C THR A 199 -12.62 -23.67 -11.32
N PHE A 200 -11.29 -23.65 -11.43
CA PHE A 200 -10.63 -23.27 -12.69
C PHE A 200 -10.82 -24.30 -13.80
N ASP A 201 -10.97 -25.58 -13.46
CA ASP A 201 -11.21 -26.66 -14.42
C ASP A 201 -12.58 -26.54 -15.11
N ALA A 202 -13.53 -25.81 -14.50
CA ALA A 202 -14.86 -25.58 -15.05
C ALA A 202 -14.95 -24.32 -15.91
N LEU A 203 -13.87 -23.55 -16.06
CA LEU A 203 -13.85 -22.32 -16.86
C LEU A 203 -13.67 -22.65 -18.34
N GLU A 204 -14.75 -22.54 -19.11
CA GLU A 204 -14.70 -22.57 -20.57
C GLU A 204 -14.10 -21.26 -21.09
N GLN A 205 -12.78 -21.27 -21.33
CA GLN A 205 -12.05 -20.12 -21.87
C GLN A 205 -12.22 -20.03 -23.40
N THR A 206 -12.30 -18.81 -23.92
CA THR A 206 -12.44 -18.58 -25.36
C THR A 206 -11.11 -18.87 -26.07
N PRO A 207 -11.09 -19.77 -27.07
CA PRO A 207 -9.90 -20.01 -27.88
C PRO A 207 -9.42 -18.71 -28.56
N GLY A 208 -8.15 -18.37 -28.37
CA GLY A 208 -7.55 -17.17 -28.96
C GLY A 208 -7.87 -15.85 -28.25
N ALA A 209 -8.47 -15.88 -27.05
CA ALA A 209 -8.60 -14.67 -26.23
C ALA A 209 -7.23 -14.02 -26.00
N LYS A 210 -7.16 -12.68 -26.05
CA LYS A 210 -5.88 -11.96 -25.83
C LYS A 210 -5.45 -11.99 -24.37
N TYR A 211 -6.41 -11.88 -23.47
CA TYR A 211 -6.16 -12.05 -22.05
C TYR A 211 -7.38 -12.61 -21.31
N LEU A 212 -7.10 -13.19 -20.15
CA LEU A 212 -8.04 -13.52 -19.10
C LEU A 212 -7.88 -12.51 -17.96
N HIS A 213 -8.93 -11.76 -17.63
CA HIS A 213 -8.93 -10.77 -16.56
C HIS A 213 -9.60 -11.29 -15.29
N ILE A 214 -8.96 -11.04 -14.15
CA ILE A 214 -9.48 -11.32 -12.82
C ILE A 214 -9.34 -10.10 -11.89
N CYS A 215 -10.25 -9.98 -10.92
CA CYS A 215 -10.02 -9.21 -9.71
C CYS A 215 -9.57 -10.16 -8.59
N ALA A 216 -8.30 -10.09 -8.20
CA ALA A 216 -7.70 -11.07 -7.28
C ALA A 216 -8.32 -11.03 -5.87
N ASN A 217 -8.79 -9.84 -5.44
CA ASN A 217 -9.52 -9.68 -4.19
C ASN A 217 -10.63 -8.60 -4.32
N GLU A 218 -11.88 -9.04 -4.23
CA GLU A 218 -13.07 -8.20 -4.30
C GLU A 218 -13.42 -7.61 -2.94
N THR A 219 -13.03 -6.36 -2.71
CA THR A 219 -13.17 -5.72 -1.38
C THR A 219 -14.59 -5.53 -0.90
N ILE A 220 -15.56 -5.37 -1.82
CA ILE A 220 -16.96 -5.13 -1.46
C ILE A 220 -17.62 -6.42 -0.96
N HIS A 221 -17.25 -7.56 -1.53
CA HIS A 221 -17.87 -8.85 -1.24
C HIS A 221 -17.01 -9.78 -0.37
N GLY A 222 -15.74 -9.40 -0.12
CA GLY A 222 -14.83 -10.20 0.70
C GLY A 222 -14.42 -11.51 0.03
N VAL A 223 -14.27 -11.51 -1.30
CA VAL A 223 -13.95 -12.71 -2.08
C VAL A 223 -12.53 -12.59 -2.64
N GLU A 224 -11.65 -13.50 -2.22
CA GLU A 224 -10.24 -13.53 -2.62
C GLU A 224 -9.84 -14.86 -3.27
N PHE A 225 -9.15 -14.77 -4.40
CA PHE A 225 -8.52 -15.92 -5.06
C PHE A 225 -7.39 -16.49 -4.18
N LYS A 226 -7.53 -17.77 -3.81
CA LYS A 226 -6.47 -18.52 -3.11
C LYS A 226 -5.33 -18.88 -4.06
N ASP A 227 -5.71 -19.37 -5.24
CA ASP A 227 -4.85 -19.65 -6.39
C ASP A 227 -5.37 -18.87 -7.61
N TYR A 228 -4.64 -18.90 -8.72
CA TYR A 228 -4.97 -18.15 -9.93
C TYR A 228 -5.26 -19.08 -11.12
N PRO A 229 -6.23 -18.75 -11.97
CA PRO A 229 -6.51 -19.54 -13.17
C PRO A 229 -5.34 -19.44 -14.16
N LYS A 230 -5.05 -20.54 -14.86
CA LYS A 230 -4.10 -20.55 -15.97
C LYS A 230 -4.86 -20.26 -17.28
N PRO A 231 -4.42 -19.28 -18.09
CA PRO A 231 -4.96 -19.11 -19.43
C PRO A 231 -4.79 -20.38 -20.28
N ALA A 232 -5.83 -20.76 -21.02
CA ALA A 232 -5.83 -21.97 -21.84
C ALA A 232 -4.96 -21.83 -23.10
N GLY A 233 -4.88 -20.63 -23.68
CA GLY A 233 -4.03 -20.34 -24.82
C GLY A 233 -2.60 -19.99 -24.41
N GLU A 234 -1.61 -20.51 -25.14
CA GLU A 234 -0.18 -20.27 -24.87
C GLU A 234 0.19 -18.78 -24.96
N THR A 235 -0.47 -18.03 -25.86
CA THR A 235 -0.27 -16.59 -26.02
C THR A 235 -1.26 -15.74 -25.21
N THR A 236 -2.19 -16.35 -24.48
CA THR A 236 -3.20 -15.63 -23.70
C THR A 236 -2.59 -15.17 -22.38
N LEU A 237 -2.69 -13.88 -22.10
CA LEU A 237 -2.12 -13.28 -20.90
C LEU A 237 -3.10 -13.40 -19.71
N LEU A 238 -2.58 -13.64 -18.51
CA LEU A 238 -3.37 -13.44 -17.29
C LEU A 238 -3.21 -11.99 -16.81
N VAL A 239 -4.31 -11.26 -16.68
CA VAL A 239 -4.34 -9.88 -16.19
C VAL A 239 -5.05 -9.85 -14.83
N ALA A 240 -4.43 -9.25 -13.81
CA ALA A 240 -4.99 -9.21 -12.47
C ALA A 240 -5.04 -7.80 -11.88
N ASP A 241 -6.24 -7.39 -11.44
CA ASP A 241 -6.40 -6.33 -10.45
C ASP A 241 -6.07 -6.88 -9.07
N MET A 242 -4.94 -6.44 -8.50
CA MET A 242 -4.50 -6.81 -7.16
C MET A 242 -4.60 -5.65 -6.17
N SER A 243 -5.35 -4.58 -6.48
CA SER A 243 -5.35 -3.32 -5.69
C SER A 243 -5.48 -3.53 -4.17
N SER A 244 -6.24 -4.51 -3.74
CA SER A 244 -6.60 -4.78 -2.34
C SER A 244 -5.85 -5.92 -1.66
N ASN A 245 -5.03 -6.68 -2.39
CA ASN A 245 -4.18 -7.76 -1.85
C ASN A 245 -2.74 -7.73 -2.38
N PHE A 246 -2.35 -6.70 -3.11
CA PHE A 246 -0.98 -6.50 -3.55
C PHE A 246 -0.04 -6.41 -2.33
N CYS A 247 1.05 -7.16 -2.36
CA CYS A 247 2.01 -7.32 -1.27
C CYS A 247 1.45 -7.90 0.05
N SER A 248 0.26 -8.51 0.06
CA SER A 248 -0.26 -9.14 1.30
C SER A 248 0.16 -10.60 1.49
N LYS A 249 0.63 -11.25 0.43
CA LYS A 249 1.12 -12.63 0.39
C LYS A 249 2.16 -12.79 -0.72
N PRO A 250 3.02 -13.83 -0.67
CA PRO A 250 3.87 -14.16 -1.81
C PRO A 250 3.04 -14.40 -3.07
N VAL A 251 3.48 -13.84 -4.21
CA VAL A 251 2.85 -14.00 -5.51
C VAL A 251 3.93 -14.38 -6.52
N ASP A 252 3.68 -15.45 -7.27
CA ASP A 252 4.50 -15.79 -8.43
C ASP A 252 4.13 -14.88 -9.61
N VAL A 253 4.91 -13.80 -9.78
CA VAL A 253 4.71 -12.80 -10.82
C VAL A 253 4.80 -13.41 -12.22
N THR A 254 5.53 -14.52 -12.39
CA THR A 254 5.74 -15.14 -13.72
C THR A 254 4.45 -15.71 -14.34
N LYS A 255 3.41 -15.94 -13.53
CA LYS A 255 2.09 -16.40 -13.98
C LYS A 255 1.27 -15.32 -14.68
N PHE A 256 1.65 -14.05 -14.56
CA PHE A 256 0.83 -12.91 -14.97
C PHE A 256 1.42 -12.18 -16.17
N GLY A 257 0.57 -11.87 -17.14
CA GLY A 257 0.89 -10.93 -18.20
C GLY A 257 0.89 -9.47 -17.71
N VAL A 258 -0.06 -9.14 -16.84
CA VAL A 258 -0.14 -7.82 -16.22
C VAL A 258 -0.67 -7.95 -14.80
N ILE A 259 -0.01 -7.28 -13.86
CA ILE A 259 -0.53 -7.02 -12.52
C ILE A 259 -0.70 -5.52 -12.39
N TYR A 260 -1.87 -5.06 -11.94
CA TYR A 260 -2.01 -3.66 -11.55
C TYR A 260 -2.64 -3.52 -10.18
N ALA A 261 -2.25 -2.48 -9.46
CA ALA A 261 -2.73 -2.19 -8.11
C ALA A 261 -2.87 -0.68 -7.88
N GLY A 262 -4.07 -0.25 -7.52
CA GLY A 262 -4.32 1.08 -6.96
C GLY A 262 -3.68 1.21 -5.57
N ALA A 263 -2.94 2.29 -5.35
CA ALA A 263 -2.09 2.40 -4.18
C ALA A 263 -2.88 2.46 -2.86
N GLN A 264 -4.08 3.04 -2.90
CA GLN A 264 -4.86 3.48 -1.75
C GLN A 264 -5.28 2.38 -0.78
N LYS A 265 -5.32 1.10 -1.19
CA LYS A 265 -5.82 0.03 -0.31
C LYS A 265 -4.73 -0.69 0.49
N LYS A 266 -3.62 -1.08 -0.13
CA LYS A 266 -2.55 -1.84 0.56
C LYS A 266 -1.15 -1.26 0.35
N VAL A 267 -0.89 -0.68 -0.81
CA VAL A 267 0.45 -0.24 -1.22
C VAL A 267 0.96 1.01 -0.50
N VAL A 268 0.08 1.91 -0.04
CA VAL A 268 0.54 3.12 0.69
C VAL A 268 1.44 2.74 1.90
N HIS A 269 1.38 1.49 2.35
CA HIS A 269 1.96 0.92 3.56
C HIS A 269 3.35 0.30 3.37
N LEU A 270 3.91 0.30 2.15
CA LEU A 270 5.23 -0.27 1.88
C LEU A 270 6.34 0.66 2.43
N GLY A 271 6.41 0.71 3.75
CA GLY A 271 7.60 1.14 4.49
C GLY A 271 8.64 0.04 4.36
N LEU A 272 9.55 0.21 3.42
CA LEU A 272 10.77 -0.57 3.41
C LEU A 272 11.85 0.19 4.19
N PRO A 273 12.66 -0.52 5.00
CA PRO A 273 13.70 0.09 5.82
C PRO A 273 14.63 1.01 5.01
#